data_AF-A0A7Y2MX85-F1
#
_entry.id   AF-A0A7Y2MX85-F1
#
_cell.length_a   1.000
_cell.length_b   1.000
_cell.length_c   1.000
_cell.angle_alpha   90.00
_cell.angle_beta   90.00
_cell.angle_gamma   90.00
#
_symmetry.space_group_name_H-M   'P 1'
#
loop_
_entity.id
_entity.type
_entity.pdbx_description
1 polymer ?
#
loop_
_entity_poly.entity_id
_entity_poly.type
_entity_poly.pdbx_seq_one_letter_code
_entity_poly.pdbx_strand_id
1 'polypeptide(L)' 'RAVDQPRSMYLVELALDLARRVLKQKGSFVCKVFHGEGFEEFLGDARRSFERVRVMKPKASRAGSREVYLVARNYQL' A
#
# COMPACT_ATOMS: atom_id res chain seq x y z
N ARG A 1 -15.46 13.74 -2.91
CA ARG A 1 -14.06 14.06 -3.28
C ARG A 1 -13.13 14.27 -2.09
N ALA A 2 -13.40 15.16 -1.12
CA ALA A 2 -12.53 15.32 0.06
C ALA A 2 -12.52 14.10 1.01
N VAL A 3 -13.63 13.36 1.10
CA VAL A 3 -13.78 12.21 2.01
C VAL A 3 -13.29 10.88 1.40
N ASP A 4 -13.06 10.84 0.08
CA ASP A 4 -12.73 9.59 -0.62
C ASP A 4 -11.30 9.14 -0.34
N GLN A 5 -10.38 10.10 -0.15
CA GLN A 5 -8.97 9.80 0.11
C GLN A 5 -8.72 9.25 1.52
N PRO A 6 -9.22 9.86 2.62
CA PRO A 6 -9.08 9.28 3.96
C PRO A 6 -9.70 7.90 4.08
N ARG A 7 -10.88 7.68 3.48
CA ARG A 7 -11.54 6.36 3.47
C ARG A 7 -10.74 5.31 2.69
N SER A 8 -10.15 5.69 1.56
CA SER A 8 -9.27 4.80 0.80
C SER A 8 -7.97 4.49 1.54
N MET A 9 -7.44 5.43 2.32
CA MET A 9 -6.25 5.20 3.15
C MET A 9 -6.56 4.21 4.28
N TYR A 10 -7.65 4.45 5.01
CA TYR A 10 -8.07 3.53 6.07
C TYR A 10 -8.30 2.09 5.55
N LEU A 11 -8.84 1.95 4.33
CA LEU A 11 -9.00 0.65 3.70
C LEU A 11 -7.66 -0.08 3.47
N VAL A 12 -6.64 0.61 2.99
CA VAL A 12 -5.33 -0.03 2.74
C VAL A 12 -4.58 -0.33 4.03
N GLU A 13 -4.78 0.48 5.08
CA GLU A 13 -4.27 0.20 6.43
C GLU A 13 -4.86 -1.09 6.99
N LEU A 14 -6.20 -1.25 6.92
CA LEU A 14 -6.87 -2.50 7.30
C LEU A 14 -6.38 -3.70 6.47
N ALA A 15 -6.14 -3.50 5.18
CA ALA A 15 -5.63 -4.55 4.31
C ALA A 15 -4.19 -4.99 4.70
N LEU A 16 -3.33 -4.04 5.10
CA LEU A 16 -1.99 -4.34 5.59
C LEU A 16 -2.03 -5.04 6.95
N ASP A 17 -2.90 -4.63 7.86
CA ASP A 17 -3.12 -5.32 9.14
C ASP A 17 -3.61 -6.76 8.93
N LEU A 18 -4.55 -6.98 8.01
CA LEU A 18 -4.95 -8.32 7.62
C LEU A 18 -3.77 -9.12 7.05
N ALA A 19 -3.00 -8.54 6.14
CA ALA A 19 -1.83 -9.19 5.54
C ALA A 19 -0.82 -9.64 6.61
N ARG A 20 -0.58 -8.83 7.65
CA ARG A 20 0.30 -9.18 8.77
C ARG A 20 -0.19 -10.41 9.56
N ARG A 21 -1.50 -10.64 9.61
CA ARG A 21 -2.11 -11.76 10.35
C ARG A 21 -2.17 -13.06 9.54
N VAL A 22 -2.26 -12.97 8.21
CA VAL A 22 -2.60 -14.14 7.38
C VAL A 22 -1.51 -14.53 6.37
N LEU A 23 -0.56 -13.64 6.05
CA LEU A 23 0.50 -13.99 5.12
C LEU A 23 1.47 -14.97 5.76
N LYS A 24 1.79 -16.03 5.00
CA LYS A 24 2.94 -16.89 5.29
C LYS A 24 4.24 -16.11 5.10
N GLN A 25 5.30 -16.58 5.76
CA GLN A 25 6.64 -16.07 5.55
C GLN A 25 7.00 -16.02 4.05
N LYS A 26 7.71 -14.97 3.65
CA LYS A 26 8.05 -14.66 2.25
C LYS A 26 6.85 -14.35 1.34
N GLY A 27 5.65 -14.15 1.90
CA GLY A 27 4.45 -13.73 1.17
C GLY A 27 4.58 -12.35 0.52
N SER A 28 3.63 -12.00 -0.35
CA SER A 28 3.58 -10.69 -1.02
C SER A 28 2.23 -10.01 -0.82
N PHE A 29 2.26 -8.68 -0.76
CA PHE A 29 1.09 -7.82 -0.64
C PHE A 29 1.14 -6.73 -1.71
N VAL A 30 0.03 -6.52 -2.40
CA VAL A 30 -0.09 -5.48 -3.42
C VAL A 30 -1.37 -4.71 -3.18
N CYS A 31 -1.29 -3.39 -3.12
CA CYS A 31 -2.46 -2.54 -2.98
C CYS A 31 -2.37 -1.32 -3.88
N LYS A 32 -3.54 -0.82 -4.30
CA LYS A 32 -3.69 0.47 -4.95
C LYS A 32 -3.91 1.53 -3.87
N VAL A 33 -3.17 2.63 -3.94
CA VAL A 33 -3.18 3.68 -2.92
C VAL A 33 -3.06 5.05 -3.57
N PHE A 34 -3.61 6.08 -2.94
CA PHE A 34 -3.50 7.47 -3.41
C PHE A 34 -2.34 8.16 -2.73
N HIS A 35 -1.51 8.85 -3.51
CA HIS A 35 -0.44 9.68 -2.98
C HIS A 35 -1.02 10.94 -2.31
N GLY A 36 -0.79 11.09 -1.01
CA GLY A 36 -1.19 12.25 -0.21
C GLY A 36 -1.13 11.96 1.29
N GLU A 37 -2.05 12.51 2.07
CA GLU A 37 -2.06 12.35 3.53
C GLU A 37 -2.12 10.87 3.95
N GLY A 38 -1.32 10.49 4.96
CA GLY A 38 -1.19 9.12 5.45
C GLY A 38 -0.32 8.19 4.60
N PHE A 39 0.05 8.58 3.36
CA PHE A 39 0.79 7.69 2.45
C PHE A 39 2.20 7.33 2.97
N GLU A 40 2.96 8.30 3.47
CA GLU A 40 4.33 8.06 3.96
C GLU A 40 4.36 7.18 5.21
N GLU A 41 3.40 7.37 6.12
CA GLU A 41 3.22 6.52 7.29
C GLU A 41 2.90 5.08 6.86
N PHE A 42 1.92 4.91 5.97
CA PHE A 42 1.57 3.61 5.41
C PHE A 42 2.74 2.93 4.67
N LEU A 43 3.55 3.69 3.92
CA LEU A 43 4.75 3.18 3.26
C LEU A 43 5.80 2.73 4.26
N GLY A 44 6.00 3.47 5.35
CA GLY A 44 6.89 3.09 6.45
C GLY A 44 6.43 1.80 7.12
N ASP A 45 5.13 1.69 7.38
CA ASP A 45 4.47 0.50 7.90
C ASP A 45 4.70 -0.74 7.04
N ALA A 46 4.55 -0.62 5.73
CA ALA A 46 4.83 -1.70 4.80
C ALA A 46 6.32 -2.06 4.78
N ARG A 47 7.24 -1.09 4.81
CA ARG A 47 8.69 -1.34 4.82
C ARG A 47 9.17 -2.06 6.08
N ARG A 48 8.48 -1.89 7.21
CA ARG A 48 8.78 -2.65 8.43
C ARG A 48 8.33 -4.11 8.32
N SER A 49 7.29 -4.40 7.54
CA SER A 49 6.72 -5.75 7.41
C SER A 49 7.30 -6.59 6.26
N PHE A 50 7.91 -5.97 5.25
CA PHE A 50 8.36 -6.64 4.03
C PHE A 50 9.80 -6.25 3.67
N GLU A 51 10.58 -7.20 3.13
CA GLU A 51 11.97 -6.97 2.71
C GLU A 51 12.07 -5.91 1.60
N ARG A 52 11.12 -5.93 0.66
CA ARG A 52 11.14 -5.06 -0.52
C ARG A 52 9.79 -4.43 -0.77
N VAL A 53 9.74 -3.10 -0.70
CA VAL A 53 8.55 -2.31 -1.01
C VAL A 53 8.85 -1.34 -2.14
N ARG A 54 8.06 -1.41 -3.22
CA ARG A 54 8.16 -0.53 -4.38
C ARG A 54 6.84 0.19 -4.62
N VAL A 55 6.93 1.47 -4.93
CA VAL A 55 5.79 2.28 -5.38
C VAL A 55 5.89 2.41 -6.89
N MET A 56 4.83 2.07 -7.61
CA MET A 56 4.81 2.13 -9.07
C MET A 56 3.56 2.83 -9.60
N LYS A 57 3.77 3.68 -10.61
CA LYS A 57 2.71 4.28 -11.41
C LYS A 57 2.45 3.36 -12.62
N PRO A 58 1.28 2.72 -12.75
CA PRO A 58 1.02 1.86 -13.90
C PRO A 58 0.79 2.71 -15.15
N LYS A 59 1.26 2.22 -16.31
CA LYS A 59 1.08 2.87 -17.62
C LYS A 59 -0.39 3.12 -17.97
N ALA A 60 -1.30 2.29 -17.46
CA ALA A 60 -2.74 2.42 -17.64
C ALA A 60 -3.41 3.47 -16.73
N SER A 61 -2.67 4.09 -15.79
CA SER A 61 -3.25 5.16 -14.97
C SER A 61 -3.36 6.46 -15.77
N ARG A 62 -4.46 7.19 -15.57
CA ARG A 62 -4.66 8.52 -16.17
C ARG A 62 -3.60 9.49 -15.65
N ALA A 63 -3.07 10.35 -16.52
CA ALA A 63 -1.97 11.28 -16.20
C ALA A 63 -2.26 12.19 -14.99
N GLY A 64 -3.51 12.56 -14.75
CA GLY A 64 -3.91 13.40 -13.59
C GLY A 64 -4.26 12.64 -12.31
N SER A 65 -4.24 11.30 -12.31
CA SER A 65 -4.55 10.52 -11.10
C SER A 65 -3.38 10.53 -10.12
N ARG A 66 -3.65 10.61 -8.82
CA ARG A 66 -2.63 10.42 -7.77
C ARG A 66 -2.48 8.97 -7.33
N GLU A 67 -3.15 8.04 -8.03
CA GLU A 67 -3.12 6.62 -7.71
C GLU A 67 -1.79 5.98 -8.12
N VAL A 68 -1.25 5.16 -7.22
CA VAL A 68 -0.07 4.33 -7.41
C VAL A 68 -0.37 2.92 -6.87
N TYR A 69 0.44 1.96 -7.25
CA TYR A 69 0.45 0.64 -6.62
C TYR A 69 1.65 0.54 -5.69
N LEU A 70 1.41 0.06 -4.46
CA LEU A 70 2.46 -0.38 -3.56
C LEU A 70 2.60 -1.90 -3.72
N VAL A 71 3.80 -2.35 -4.06
CA VAL A 71 4.16 -3.75 -4.24
C VAL A 71 5.16 -4.11 -3.16
N ALA A 72 4.70 -4.86 -2.17
CA ALA A 72 5.49 -5.33 -1.04
C ALA A 72 5.75 -6.84 -1.17
N ARG A 73 7.02 -7.24 -1.07
CA ARG A 73 7.48 -8.62 -1.29
C ARG A 73 8.31 -9.10 -0.12
N ASN A 74 8.25 -10.40 0.09
CA ASN A 74 8.93 -11.13 1.14
C ASN A 74 8.54 -10.63 2.54
N TYR A 75 7.33 -10.97 2.96
CA TYR A 75 6.88 -10.77 4.34
C TYR A 75 7.86 -11.44 5.32
N GLN A 76 8.22 -10.70 6.37
CA GLN A 76 9.31 -11.08 7.30
C GLN A 76 9.03 -10.76 8.78
N LEU A 77 7.80 -10.34 9.11
CA LEU A 77 7.39 -10.17 10.50
C LEU A 77 6.98 -11.50 11.14
#